data_AF-A0AAD2FWS2-F1
#
_entry.id   AF-A0AAD2FWS2-F1
#
_cell.length_a   1.000
_cell.length_b   1.000
_cell.length_c   1.000
_cell.angle_alpha   90.00
_cell.angle_beta   90.00
_cell.angle_gamma   90.00
#
_symmetry.space_group_name_H-M   'P 1'
#
loop_
_entity.id
_entity.type
_entity.pdbx_description
1 polymer ?
#
loop_
_entity_poly.entity_id
_entity_poly.type
_entity_poly.pdbx_seq_one_letter_code
_entity_poly.pdbx_strand_id
1 'polypeptide(L)'
;MIQSSSTTAPTSHLYRLRKTLIPLICFLLIGFIINFGGIYHDISDGYFGNPIHDATNKEWKSLVAKERDTRSLIVDEGEKGKYNIAPNNFKDWKMTTDANNCGDRGPNFTASDRAECGPLRSMTNSIHGRMKHTTTTMKTKITGAGMTGDKLPLPTIIDHQTLQPIPRRLIFTHHTHLIDRRFPRHLYKNVQNTIQTYADLWGVENKSNVEVMFFDDQDCARVIEASEPKLVPIFWAEKTGAYRADICRIAALYTYGGYYLDVDIEPIQALDPPPQVDFITAQAGNRAFFQAVMASTLRHPLMKHTMETMLVDWYMIPTIMKDHGKTEFEPQWFRSQTYTDLRLEHVAQYGFDLNHTIGILMGPVTLRIAYDRNVNLTTPWLLQEFENKDEKLYPALIRETSYWGCNFMVHDNATKTPYFYSRCKGTPMCVFYKEKKTGT
;
A
#
# COMPACT_ATOMS: atom_id res chain seq x y z
N MET A 1 10.18 76.20 16.49
CA MET A 1 11.14 75.81 17.55
C MET A 1 10.79 74.42 18.03
N ILE A 2 11.69 73.46 17.83
CA ILE A 2 12.00 72.27 18.65
C ILE A 2 12.94 71.43 17.77
N GLN A 3 14.21 71.38 18.17
CA GLN A 3 15.27 70.56 17.58
C GLN A 3 15.13 69.12 18.09
N SER A 4 15.32 68.13 17.21
CA SER A 4 15.57 66.74 17.61
C SER A 4 16.96 66.33 17.13
N SER A 5 17.81 66.01 18.10
CA SER A 5 19.21 65.62 18.00
C SER A 5 19.40 64.21 17.42
N SER A 6 20.40 64.08 16.54
CA SER A 6 20.96 62.83 16.05
C SER A 6 21.98 62.23 17.03
N THR A 7 21.80 60.97 17.41
CA THR A 7 22.81 60.16 18.12
C THR A 7 23.24 58.98 17.24
N THR A 8 24.50 59.01 16.80
CA THR A 8 25.21 57.90 16.15
C THR A 8 25.90 57.04 17.20
N ALA A 9 25.72 55.71 17.15
CA ALA A 9 26.48 54.73 17.94
C ALA A 9 27.48 53.96 17.05
N PRO A 10 28.66 53.55 17.57
CA PRO A 10 29.67 52.85 16.79
C PRO A 10 29.54 51.32 16.93
N THR A 11 29.43 50.60 15.82
CA THR A 11 29.52 49.14 15.74
C THR A 11 30.85 48.72 15.12
N SER A 12 31.86 48.40 15.93
CA SER A 12 33.04 47.66 15.46
C SER A 12 33.84 47.03 16.59
N HIS A 13 33.33 45.97 17.23
CA HIS A 13 34.20 45.09 18.05
C HIS A 13 33.80 43.61 18.11
N LEU A 14 32.61 43.21 17.62
CA LEU A 14 32.12 41.83 17.75
C LEU A 14 32.45 40.90 16.55
N TYR A 15 33.05 41.40 15.47
CA TYR A 15 33.31 40.58 14.27
C TYR A 15 34.66 39.84 14.26
N ARG A 16 35.58 40.13 15.19
CA ARG A 16 36.92 39.49 15.24
C ARG A 16 37.03 38.26 16.14
N LEU A 17 36.05 37.98 17.00
CA LEU A 17 36.09 36.83 17.91
C LEU A 17 35.48 35.52 17.34
N ARG A 18 34.81 35.57 16.18
CA ARG A 18 34.18 34.38 15.56
C ARG A 18 35.09 33.55 14.65
N LYS A 19 36.26 34.05 14.23
CA LYS A 19 37.12 33.32 13.27
C LYS A 19 38.22 32.47 13.90
N THR A 20 38.51 32.61 15.20
CA THR A 20 39.58 31.86 15.88
C THR A 20 39.09 30.85 16.91
N LEU A 21 37.85 30.96 17.42
CA LEU A 21 37.35 30.08 18.48
C LEU A 21 36.68 28.78 17.97
N ILE A 22 36.10 28.81 16.76
CA ILE A 22 35.37 27.66 16.19
C ILE A 22 36.32 26.52 15.73
N PRO A 23 37.49 26.79 15.11
CA PRO A 23 38.42 25.73 14.73
C PRO A 23 39.04 25.00 15.93
N LEU A 24 39.22 25.69 17.07
CA LEU A 24 39.82 25.13 18.27
C LEU A 24 38.90 24.12 18.98
N ILE A 25 37.58 24.37 18.95
CA ILE A 25 36.57 23.48 19.54
C ILE A 25 36.40 22.22 18.67
N CYS A 26 36.51 22.33 17.34
CA CYS A 26 36.46 21.17 16.46
C CYS A 26 37.69 20.24 16.58
N PHE A 27 38.89 20.80 16.80
CA PHE A 27 40.09 19.99 17.03
C PHE A 27 40.09 19.25 18.38
N LEU A 28 39.53 19.86 19.42
CA LEU A 28 39.40 19.21 20.73
C LEU A 28 38.35 18.08 20.75
N LEU A 29 37.28 18.20 19.97
CA LEU A 29 36.25 17.15 19.86
C LEU A 29 36.71 15.94 19.02
N ILE A 30 37.53 16.15 17.98
CA ILE A 30 38.10 15.05 17.19
C ILE A 30 39.18 14.30 17.99
N GLY A 31 39.95 14.99 18.83
CA GLY A 31 40.92 14.36 19.74
C GLY A 31 40.29 13.50 20.84
N PHE A 32 39.06 13.82 21.26
CA PHE A 32 38.34 13.05 22.28
C PHE A 32 37.73 11.74 21.73
N ILE A 33 37.42 11.69 20.43
CA ILE A 33 36.85 10.49 19.78
C ILE A 33 37.94 9.45 19.47
N ILE A 34 39.19 9.86 19.26
CA ILE A 34 40.29 8.94 18.93
C ILE A 34 40.87 8.23 20.18
N ASN A 35 40.65 8.75 21.39
CA ASN A 35 41.24 8.22 22.62
C ASN A 35 40.39 7.20 23.41
N PHE A 36 39.21 6.81 22.89
CA PHE A 36 38.40 5.71 23.43
C PHE A 36 38.29 4.51 22.46
N GLY A 37 39.27 4.38 21.57
CA GLY A 37 39.49 3.16 20.78
C GLY A 37 40.29 2.13 21.57
N GLY A 38 39.69 1.52 22.60
CA GLY A 38 40.34 0.47 23.36
C GLY A 38 39.43 -0.12 24.42
N ILE A 39 39.25 -1.43 24.37
CA ILE A 39 38.38 -2.28 25.20
C ILE A 39 36.95 -2.42 24.65
N TYR A 40 36.80 -3.26 23.64
CA TYR A 40 35.71 -4.25 23.53
C TYR A 40 36.17 -5.31 22.52
N HIS A 41 36.96 -6.26 23.01
CA HIS A 41 37.07 -7.58 22.41
C HIS A 41 36.31 -8.53 23.33
N ASP A 42 35.56 -9.43 22.71
CA ASP A 42 35.09 -10.70 23.29
C ASP A 42 33.71 -10.71 23.98
N ILE A 43 32.63 -10.53 23.20
CA ILE A 43 31.36 -11.30 23.32
C ILE A 43 30.70 -11.31 21.92
N SER A 44 31.09 -12.26 21.06
CA SER A 44 30.35 -12.53 19.82
C SER A 44 30.37 -14.02 19.53
N ASP A 45 29.69 -14.80 20.36
CA ASP A 45 29.20 -16.13 20.00
C ASP A 45 28.04 -16.50 20.94
N GLY A 46 26.83 -16.46 20.41
CA GLY A 46 25.60 -16.91 21.09
C GLY A 46 24.51 -15.83 21.10
N TYR A 47 23.33 -16.19 20.61
CA TYR A 47 22.08 -15.40 20.54
C TYR A 47 21.80 -14.63 19.25
N PHE A 48 21.75 -15.34 18.11
CA PHE A 48 20.72 -15.09 17.10
C PHE A 48 20.18 -16.43 16.55
N GLY A 49 19.59 -17.22 17.44
CA GLY A 49 18.60 -18.23 17.04
C GLY A 49 17.24 -17.54 17.01
N ASN A 50 16.68 -17.37 15.82
CA ASN A 50 15.41 -16.69 15.58
C ASN A 50 14.24 -17.61 16.00
N PRO A 51 13.54 -17.42 17.15
CA PRO A 51 12.49 -18.35 17.59
C PRO A 51 11.10 -17.96 17.05
N ILE A 52 10.98 -16.81 16.38
CA ILE A 52 9.69 -16.20 16.06
C ILE A 52 9.01 -16.88 14.86
N HIS A 53 9.76 -17.57 14.00
CA HIS A 53 9.19 -18.30 12.86
C HIS A 53 8.67 -19.71 13.18
N ASP A 54 9.17 -20.36 14.24
CA ASP A 54 8.78 -21.74 14.58
C ASP A 54 7.72 -21.82 15.70
N ALA A 55 7.73 -20.89 16.66
CA ALA A 55 6.75 -20.90 17.76
C ALA A 55 5.33 -20.57 17.26
N THR A 56 5.20 -19.61 16.34
CA THR A 56 3.91 -19.24 15.76
C THR A 56 3.37 -20.33 14.83
N ASN A 57 4.22 -21.04 14.10
CA ASN A 57 3.78 -22.06 13.14
C ASN A 57 3.25 -23.33 13.84
N LYS A 58 3.79 -23.70 15.01
CA LYS A 58 3.34 -24.89 15.77
C LYS A 58 1.99 -24.66 16.46
N GLU A 59 1.77 -23.45 17.00
CA GLU A 59 0.51 -23.08 17.64
C GLU A 59 -0.60 -22.83 16.62
N TRP A 60 -0.26 -22.26 15.45
CA TRP A 60 -1.21 -22.07 14.34
C TRP A 60 -1.62 -23.38 13.68
N LYS A 61 -0.67 -24.31 13.43
CA LYS A 61 -0.99 -25.66 12.92
C LYS A 61 -1.86 -26.46 13.90
N SER A 62 -1.66 -26.27 15.21
CA SER A 62 -2.50 -26.83 16.28
C SER A 62 -3.93 -26.28 16.23
N LEU A 63 -4.10 -24.97 16.07
CA LEU A 63 -5.43 -24.34 15.97
C LEU A 63 -6.18 -24.76 14.69
N VAL A 64 -5.49 -24.83 13.55
CA VAL A 64 -6.06 -25.31 12.27
C VAL A 64 -6.41 -26.81 12.32
N ALA A 65 -5.61 -27.63 13.00
CA ALA A 65 -5.90 -29.04 13.19
C ALA A 65 -7.13 -29.25 14.09
N LYS A 66 -7.28 -28.43 15.15
CA LYS A 66 -8.42 -28.49 16.08
C LYS A 66 -9.73 -28.00 15.45
N GLU A 67 -9.66 -27.07 14.48
CA GLU A 67 -10.81 -26.65 13.66
C GLU A 67 -11.23 -27.68 12.59
N ARG A 68 -10.30 -28.51 12.09
CA ARG A 68 -10.65 -29.64 11.21
C ARG A 68 -11.46 -30.72 11.93
N ASP A 69 -11.15 -31.00 13.20
CA ASP A 69 -11.86 -32.01 13.99
C ASP A 69 -13.29 -31.59 14.34
N THR A 70 -13.52 -30.30 14.62
CA THR A 70 -14.86 -29.79 14.93
C THR A 70 -15.80 -29.72 13.73
N ARG A 71 -15.25 -29.78 12.50
CA ARG A 71 -16.07 -29.92 11.27
C ARG A 71 -16.59 -31.35 11.02
N SER A 72 -16.17 -32.34 11.81
CA SER A 72 -16.66 -33.73 11.68
C SER A 72 -17.93 -34.02 12.49
N LEU A 73 -18.39 -33.10 13.34
CA LEU A 73 -19.49 -33.33 14.29
C LEU A 73 -20.74 -32.46 14.06
N ILE A 74 -20.87 -31.79 12.92
CA ILE A 74 -22.11 -31.13 12.52
C ILE A 74 -22.43 -31.55 11.08
N VAL A 75 -23.08 -32.71 10.96
CA VAL A 75 -23.87 -33.07 9.79
C VAL A 75 -25.30 -33.15 10.29
N ASP A 76 -26.07 -32.10 10.05
CA ASP A 76 -27.52 -32.13 10.15
C ASP A 76 -28.08 -32.20 8.71
N GLU A 77 -29.06 -33.06 8.53
CA GLU A 77 -29.58 -33.52 7.26
C GLU A 77 -30.34 -32.42 6.51
N GLY A 78 -30.08 -32.24 5.20
CA GLY A 78 -30.85 -31.33 4.37
C GLY A 78 -30.35 -31.19 2.94
N GLU A 79 -30.97 -31.95 2.03
CA GLU A 79 -31.09 -31.75 0.57
C GLU A 79 -29.82 -31.67 -0.30
N LYS A 80 -29.57 -32.79 -1.01
CA LYS A 80 -28.56 -32.95 -2.06
C LYS A 80 -29.02 -32.30 -3.38
N GLY A 81 -28.57 -31.08 -3.66
CA GLY A 81 -28.49 -30.52 -5.01
C GLY A 81 -27.08 -30.66 -5.58
N LYS A 82 -26.86 -31.59 -6.53
CA LYS A 82 -25.56 -31.80 -7.20
C LYS A 82 -25.29 -30.66 -8.19
N TYR A 83 -24.26 -29.85 -7.93
CA TYR A 83 -23.58 -29.07 -8.97
C TYR A 83 -22.14 -29.57 -9.10
N ASN A 84 -21.85 -30.22 -10.23
CA ASN A 84 -20.48 -30.53 -10.66
C ASN A 84 -19.86 -29.24 -11.22
N ILE A 85 -18.93 -28.65 -10.48
CA ILE A 85 -18.03 -27.62 -11.02
C ILE A 85 -16.72 -28.32 -11.38
N ALA A 86 -16.46 -28.44 -12.68
CA ALA A 86 -15.19 -28.92 -13.20
C ALA A 86 -14.06 -27.94 -12.82
N PRO A 87 -12.86 -28.44 -12.48
CA PRO A 87 -11.70 -27.57 -12.27
C PRO A 87 -11.27 -26.98 -13.63
N ASN A 88 -11.38 -25.66 -13.77
CA ASN A 88 -10.82 -24.95 -14.91
C ASN A 88 -9.29 -25.02 -14.86
N ASN A 89 -8.72 -25.66 -15.87
CA ASN A 89 -7.30 -25.74 -16.15
C ASN A 89 -6.75 -24.36 -16.53
N PHE A 90 -5.94 -23.75 -15.66
CA PHE A 90 -4.91 -22.78 -16.06
C PHE A 90 -3.57 -23.51 -16.15
N LYS A 91 -3.45 -24.35 -17.17
CA LYS A 91 -2.17 -24.76 -17.75
C LYS A 91 -2.26 -24.36 -19.21
N ASP A 92 -1.74 -23.18 -19.53
CA ASP A 92 -1.20 -22.79 -20.84
C ASP A 92 -1.05 -21.27 -20.87
N TRP A 93 -0.11 -20.76 -20.08
CA TRP A 93 0.64 -19.57 -20.45
C TRP A 93 2.03 -20.05 -20.86
N LYS A 94 2.15 -20.47 -22.12
CA LYS A 94 3.45 -20.51 -22.78
C LYS A 94 3.70 -19.10 -23.30
N MET A 95 4.67 -18.40 -22.73
CA MET A 95 5.35 -17.33 -23.44
C MET A 95 5.91 -17.95 -24.71
N THR A 96 5.34 -17.63 -25.87
CA THR A 96 5.95 -17.93 -27.15
C THR A 96 7.20 -17.07 -27.25
N THR A 97 8.36 -17.67 -26.98
CA THR A 97 9.62 -17.16 -27.52
C THR A 97 9.62 -17.44 -29.01
N ASP A 98 9.20 -16.46 -29.81
CA ASP A 98 9.48 -16.46 -31.24
C ASP A 98 11.00 -16.28 -31.42
N ALA A 99 11.67 -17.43 -31.43
CA ALA A 99 13.04 -17.58 -31.89
C ALA A 99 13.06 -17.44 -33.41
N ASN A 100 13.13 -16.21 -33.92
CA ASN A 100 13.67 -15.98 -35.26
C ASN A 100 15.18 -16.09 -35.18
N ASN A 101 15.61 -17.35 -35.26
CA ASN A 101 16.99 -17.81 -35.29
C ASN A 101 17.56 -17.55 -36.71
N CYS A 102 18.04 -16.34 -36.98
CA CYS A 102 19.02 -16.11 -38.04
C CYS A 102 20.37 -15.87 -37.36
N GLY A 103 21.01 -16.99 -36.99
CA GLY A 103 22.28 -16.99 -36.28
C GLY A 103 23.41 -16.34 -37.07
N ASP A 104 24.34 -15.80 -36.29
CA ASP A 104 25.70 -15.41 -36.66
C ASP A 104 26.30 -16.31 -37.75
N ARG A 105 26.65 -15.70 -38.89
CA ARG A 105 27.58 -16.28 -39.86
C ARG A 105 28.57 -15.20 -40.28
N GLY A 106 29.85 -15.55 -40.16
CA GLY A 106 31.00 -14.67 -40.38
C GLY A 106 31.18 -14.19 -41.83
N PRO A 107 32.21 -13.37 -42.06
CA PRO A 107 32.35 -12.57 -43.27
C PRO A 107 32.98 -13.42 -44.37
N ASN A 108 32.16 -14.02 -45.24
CA ASN A 108 32.51 -14.40 -46.62
C ASN A 108 31.32 -15.11 -47.28
N PHE A 109 30.40 -14.38 -47.95
CA PHE A 109 29.56 -14.97 -49.01
C PHE A 109 29.22 -13.94 -50.10
N THR A 110 29.22 -14.44 -51.33
CA THR A 110 29.05 -13.75 -52.62
C THR A 110 27.58 -13.56 -53.00
N ALA A 111 27.31 -12.72 -54.00
CA ALA A 111 26.00 -12.21 -54.39
C ALA A 111 24.99 -13.21 -55.03
N SER A 112 25.09 -14.53 -54.76
CA SER A 112 24.20 -15.54 -55.34
C SER A 112 23.15 -16.13 -54.39
N ASP A 113 23.19 -15.83 -53.08
CA ASP A 113 22.38 -16.56 -52.08
C ASP A 113 21.12 -15.80 -51.60
N ARG A 114 20.62 -14.84 -52.39
CA ARG A 114 19.35 -14.13 -52.11
C ARG A 114 18.22 -14.63 -53.00
N ALA A 115 17.62 -15.78 -52.66
CA ALA A 115 16.30 -16.14 -53.17
C ALA A 115 15.68 -17.29 -52.37
N GLU A 116 15.22 -17.07 -51.14
CA GLU A 116 14.24 -17.96 -50.49
C GLU A 116 13.65 -17.31 -49.22
N CYS A 117 12.74 -16.35 -49.44
CA CYS A 117 11.76 -15.88 -48.44
C CYS A 117 10.50 -15.46 -49.20
N GLY A 118 9.51 -16.36 -49.31
CA GLY A 118 8.23 -16.08 -49.97
C GLY A 118 7.25 -15.32 -49.07
N PRO A 119 6.25 -14.61 -49.64
CA PRO A 119 5.32 -13.79 -48.87
C PRO A 119 4.14 -14.60 -48.31
N LEU A 120 3.86 -14.45 -47.01
CA LEU A 120 2.67 -14.99 -46.38
C LEU A 120 1.46 -14.05 -46.55
N ARG A 121 0.36 -14.66 -46.99
CA ARG A 121 -0.91 -14.05 -47.42
C ARG A 121 -1.73 -13.51 -46.25
N SER A 122 -2.43 -12.41 -46.56
CA SER A 122 -3.58 -11.86 -45.83
C SER A 122 -4.72 -12.88 -45.74
N MET A 123 -5.24 -13.12 -44.53
CA MET A 123 -6.54 -13.77 -44.30
C MET A 123 -7.47 -12.80 -43.57
N THR A 124 -8.47 -12.28 -44.30
CA THR A 124 -9.64 -11.59 -43.75
C THR A 124 -10.75 -12.61 -43.49
N ASN A 125 -11.19 -12.76 -42.24
CA ASN A 125 -12.39 -13.52 -41.91
C ASN A 125 -13.57 -12.55 -41.65
N SER A 126 -14.57 -12.64 -42.52
CA SER A 126 -15.91 -12.05 -42.35
C SER A 126 -16.84 -13.11 -41.76
N ILE A 127 -17.43 -12.85 -40.60
CA ILE A 127 -18.55 -13.62 -40.06
C ILE A 127 -19.74 -12.67 -39.91
N HIS A 128 -20.72 -12.81 -40.80
CA HIS A 128 -22.04 -12.18 -40.69
C HIS A 128 -22.97 -13.10 -39.89
N GLY A 129 -23.19 -12.77 -38.61
CA GLY A 129 -24.20 -13.38 -37.75
C GLY A 129 -25.33 -12.40 -37.46
N ARG A 130 -26.49 -12.60 -38.10
CA ARG A 130 -27.71 -11.81 -37.99
C ARG A 130 -28.46 -12.17 -36.70
N MET A 131 -28.43 -11.31 -35.68
CA MET A 131 -29.31 -11.42 -34.50
C MET A 131 -30.46 -10.42 -34.58
N LYS A 132 -31.68 -10.92 -34.40
CA LYS A 132 -32.92 -10.14 -34.35
C LYS A 132 -33.05 -9.49 -32.97
N HIS A 133 -33.27 -8.18 -32.94
CA HIS A 133 -33.62 -7.46 -31.72
C HIS A 133 -35.09 -7.71 -31.36
N THR A 134 -35.33 -8.21 -30.15
CA THR A 134 -36.65 -8.15 -29.48
C THR A 134 -36.50 -7.21 -28.30
N THR A 135 -37.12 -6.04 -28.39
CA THR A 135 -37.10 -5.02 -27.34
C THR A 135 -38.16 -5.35 -26.30
N THR A 136 -37.74 -5.83 -25.12
CA THR A 136 -38.61 -5.92 -23.94
C THR A 136 -38.08 -4.96 -22.89
N THR A 137 -38.84 -3.90 -22.62
CA THR A 137 -38.57 -2.91 -21.59
C THR A 137 -38.80 -3.53 -20.22
N MET A 138 -37.73 -3.82 -19.46
CA MET A 138 -37.81 -4.09 -18.03
C MET A 138 -37.13 -2.95 -17.27
N LYS A 139 -37.90 -2.31 -16.37
CA LYS A 139 -37.38 -1.44 -15.32
C LYS A 139 -36.65 -2.31 -14.30
N THR A 140 -35.34 -2.16 -14.17
CA THR A 140 -34.57 -2.89 -13.15
C THR A 140 -34.18 -1.93 -12.01
N LYS A 141 -34.68 -2.28 -10.83
CA LYS A 141 -34.36 -1.72 -9.52
C LYS A 141 -33.00 -2.30 -9.10
N ILE A 142 -31.99 -1.46 -8.89
CA ILE A 142 -30.65 -1.90 -8.46
C ILE A 142 -30.67 -2.06 -6.94
N THR A 143 -30.54 -3.30 -6.47
CA THR A 143 -30.23 -3.65 -5.08
C THR A 143 -29.23 -4.79 -5.10
N GLY A 144 -28.02 -4.56 -4.56
CA GLY A 144 -27.05 -5.59 -4.16
C GLY A 144 -26.55 -6.53 -5.25
N ALA A 145 -25.70 -6.05 -6.16
CA ALA A 145 -24.98 -6.92 -7.08
C ALA A 145 -23.71 -7.47 -6.41
N GLY A 146 -23.69 -8.77 -6.11
CA GLY A 146 -22.45 -9.52 -6.13
C GLY A 146 -21.87 -9.43 -7.54
N MET A 147 -20.66 -8.91 -7.68
CA MET A 147 -20.01 -8.65 -8.96
C MET A 147 -19.49 -9.95 -9.58
N THR A 148 -20.39 -10.77 -10.13
CA THR A 148 -20.00 -11.93 -10.94
C THR A 148 -19.82 -11.52 -12.40
N GLY A 149 -18.57 -11.34 -12.83
CA GLY A 149 -18.16 -11.45 -14.25
C GLY A 149 -18.27 -10.22 -15.14
N ASP A 150 -19.01 -9.18 -14.77
CA ASP A 150 -19.09 -7.96 -15.59
C ASP A 150 -17.86 -7.06 -15.35
N LYS A 151 -17.30 -6.52 -16.44
CA LYS A 151 -16.14 -5.62 -16.40
C LYS A 151 -16.46 -4.43 -15.49
N LEU A 152 -15.60 -4.17 -14.50
CA LEU A 152 -15.66 -2.94 -13.69
C LEU A 152 -15.69 -1.74 -14.66
N PRO A 153 -16.71 -0.84 -14.55
CA PRO A 153 -16.81 0.28 -15.47
C PRO A 153 -15.61 1.21 -15.24
N LEU A 154 -14.77 1.36 -16.27
CA LEU A 154 -13.72 2.37 -16.26
C LEU A 154 -14.37 3.76 -16.34
N PRO A 155 -13.95 4.72 -15.50
CA PRO A 155 -14.48 6.06 -15.56
C PRO A 155 -14.15 6.72 -16.90
N THR A 156 -15.15 7.38 -17.49
CA THR A 156 -15.01 8.22 -18.69
C THR A 156 -13.93 9.29 -18.45
N ILE A 157 -13.11 9.57 -19.45
CA ILE A 157 -12.06 10.60 -19.37
C ILE A 157 -12.73 11.98 -19.17
N ILE A 158 -12.61 12.57 -17.98
CA ILE A 158 -13.10 13.91 -17.65
C ILE A 158 -11.96 14.92 -17.89
N ASP A 159 -12.31 16.09 -18.43
CA ASP A 159 -11.40 17.22 -18.64
C ASP A 159 -10.80 17.72 -17.31
N HIS A 160 -9.49 17.94 -17.28
CA HIS A 160 -8.63 17.94 -16.10
C HIS A 160 -8.63 19.26 -15.28
N GLN A 161 -9.54 20.21 -15.53
CA GLN A 161 -9.36 21.58 -15.02
C GLN A 161 -10.21 21.98 -13.80
N THR A 162 -11.25 21.24 -13.43
CA THR A 162 -11.97 21.49 -12.17
C THR A 162 -11.48 20.53 -11.10
N LEU A 163 -10.98 21.05 -9.98
CA LEU A 163 -10.73 20.25 -8.77
C LEU A 163 -12.05 19.56 -8.38
N GLN A 164 -12.14 18.26 -8.68
CA GLN A 164 -13.27 17.45 -8.27
C GLN A 164 -13.09 17.12 -6.78
N PRO A 165 -14.15 17.16 -5.96
CA PRO A 165 -14.05 16.69 -4.58
C PRO A 165 -13.71 15.19 -4.56
N ILE A 166 -13.14 14.73 -3.44
CA ILE A 166 -12.90 13.30 -3.22
C ILE A 166 -14.24 12.54 -3.33
N PRO A 167 -14.38 11.54 -4.23
CA PRO A 167 -15.61 10.80 -4.39
C PRO A 167 -16.10 10.15 -3.08
N ARG A 168 -17.40 10.22 -2.80
CA ARG A 168 -18.03 9.56 -1.63
C ARG A 168 -18.17 8.05 -1.86
N ARG A 169 -17.04 7.36 -1.80
CA ARG A 169 -16.87 5.94 -2.08
C ARG A 169 -15.86 5.33 -1.13
N LEU A 170 -16.17 4.18 -0.57
CA LEU A 170 -15.24 3.42 0.26
C LEU A 170 -14.53 2.35 -0.57
N ILE A 171 -13.22 2.21 -0.39
CA ILE A 171 -12.38 1.21 -1.03
C ILE A 171 -11.72 0.37 0.06
N PHE A 172 -11.85 -0.95 -0.07
CA PHE A 172 -11.17 -1.93 0.75
C PHE A 172 -10.40 -2.90 -0.13
N THR A 173 -9.28 -3.41 0.37
CA THR A 173 -8.53 -4.50 -0.28
C THR A 173 -8.30 -5.62 0.73
N HIS A 174 -8.48 -6.87 0.31
CA HIS A 174 -8.13 -8.03 1.11
C HIS A 174 -8.03 -9.26 0.21
N HIS A 175 -7.13 -10.20 0.51
CA HIS A 175 -6.92 -11.42 -0.31
C HIS A 175 -8.18 -12.29 -0.50
N THR A 176 -9.25 -12.03 0.27
CA THR A 176 -10.59 -12.61 0.08
C THR A 176 -11.65 -11.53 0.23
N HIS A 177 -12.75 -11.66 -0.52
CA HIS A 177 -13.89 -10.76 -0.45
C HIS A 177 -14.68 -10.89 0.87
N LEU A 178 -14.34 -10.04 1.86
CA LEU A 178 -14.86 -10.17 3.23
C LEU A 178 -16.37 -9.93 3.34
N ILE A 179 -16.95 -9.13 2.44
CA ILE A 179 -18.40 -8.85 2.43
C ILE A 179 -19.19 -10.13 2.11
N ASP A 180 -18.69 -10.94 1.18
CA ASP A 180 -19.34 -12.18 0.77
C ASP A 180 -19.09 -13.30 1.77
N ARG A 181 -17.82 -13.44 2.20
CA ARG A 181 -17.39 -14.53 3.09
C ARG A 181 -17.82 -14.30 4.54
N ARG A 182 -17.97 -13.04 4.96
CA ARG A 182 -18.27 -12.62 6.34
C ARG A 182 -17.31 -13.21 7.37
N PHE A 183 -16.07 -13.47 6.95
CA PHE A 183 -15.02 -14.12 7.74
C PHE A 183 -13.64 -13.57 7.39
N PRO A 184 -12.75 -13.31 8.37
CA PRO A 184 -12.98 -13.46 9.81
C PRO A 184 -14.00 -12.45 10.34
N ARG A 185 -14.82 -12.89 11.31
CA ARG A 185 -16.02 -12.14 11.75
C ARG A 185 -15.70 -10.74 12.30
N HIS A 186 -14.56 -10.58 12.97
CA HIS A 186 -14.18 -9.28 13.54
C HIS A 186 -13.85 -8.26 12.45
N LEU A 187 -13.08 -8.64 11.40
CA LEU A 187 -12.83 -7.77 10.25
C LEU A 187 -14.11 -7.43 9.48
N TYR A 188 -14.98 -8.43 9.25
CA TYR A 188 -16.27 -8.17 8.60
C TYR A 188 -17.12 -7.16 9.39
N LYS A 189 -17.22 -7.32 10.71
CA LYS A 189 -17.92 -6.37 11.58
C LYS A 189 -17.27 -4.99 11.53
N ASN A 190 -15.94 -4.92 11.54
CA ASN A 190 -15.21 -3.67 11.43
C ASN A 190 -15.50 -2.93 10.11
N VAL A 191 -15.43 -3.64 8.97
CA VAL A 191 -15.82 -3.09 7.66
C VAL A 191 -17.27 -2.59 7.66
N GLN A 192 -18.20 -3.34 8.25
CA GLN A 192 -19.61 -2.90 8.37
C GLN A 192 -19.76 -1.66 9.26
N ASN A 193 -18.97 -1.54 10.33
CA ASN A 193 -18.93 -0.37 11.19
C ASN A 193 -18.45 0.86 10.40
N THR A 194 -17.34 0.72 9.66
CA THR A 194 -16.82 1.76 8.76
C THR A 194 -17.85 2.24 7.75
N ILE A 195 -18.55 1.31 7.08
CA ILE A 195 -19.61 1.66 6.13
C ILE A 195 -20.71 2.48 6.84
N GLN A 196 -21.12 2.08 8.05
CA GLN A 196 -22.12 2.82 8.81
C GLN A 196 -21.64 4.21 9.20
N THR A 197 -20.40 4.34 9.73
CA THR A 197 -19.84 5.63 10.14
C THR A 197 -19.83 6.65 9.00
N TYR A 198 -19.48 6.21 7.78
CA TYR A 198 -19.52 7.08 6.60
C TYR A 198 -20.94 7.30 6.05
N ALA A 199 -21.84 6.31 6.16
CA ALA A 199 -23.25 6.50 5.81
C ALA A 199 -23.88 7.63 6.65
N ASP A 200 -23.60 7.63 7.95
CA ASP A 200 -24.10 8.63 8.90
C ASP A 200 -23.57 10.03 8.53
N LEU A 201 -22.25 10.17 8.28
CA LEU A 201 -21.66 11.43 7.85
C LEU A 201 -22.24 11.93 6.52
N TRP A 202 -22.43 11.04 5.56
CA TRP A 202 -22.90 11.41 4.22
C TRP A 202 -24.43 11.59 4.13
N GLY A 203 -25.16 11.40 5.24
CA GLY A 203 -26.63 11.51 5.27
C GLY A 203 -27.33 10.44 4.46
N VAL A 204 -26.74 9.24 4.35
CA VAL A 204 -27.28 8.12 3.58
C VAL A 204 -28.13 7.25 4.51
N GLU A 205 -29.46 7.41 4.46
CA GLU A 205 -30.41 6.70 5.34
C GLU A 205 -30.25 5.17 5.33
N ASN A 206 -30.00 4.61 4.14
CA ASN A 206 -29.79 3.18 3.97
C ASN A 206 -28.34 2.92 3.59
N LYS A 207 -27.57 2.33 4.51
CA LYS A 207 -26.15 1.99 4.30
C LYS A 207 -25.87 1.16 3.04
N SER A 208 -26.84 0.43 2.48
CA SER A 208 -26.66 -0.28 1.20
C SER A 208 -26.49 0.65 0.00
N ASN A 209 -26.79 1.94 0.15
CA ASN A 209 -26.62 2.97 -0.86
C ASN A 209 -25.24 3.64 -0.78
N VAL A 210 -24.43 3.32 0.23
CA VAL A 210 -23.02 3.71 0.27
C VAL A 210 -22.30 2.95 -0.83
N GLU A 211 -21.58 3.67 -1.68
CA GLU A 211 -20.76 3.03 -2.70
C GLU A 211 -19.52 2.40 -2.06
N VAL A 212 -19.44 1.07 -2.13
CA VAL A 212 -18.34 0.29 -1.56
C VAL A 212 -17.71 -0.54 -2.67
N MET A 213 -16.40 -0.38 -2.84
CA MET A 213 -15.59 -1.25 -3.67
C MET A 213 -14.72 -2.12 -2.79
N PHE A 214 -14.74 -3.41 -3.02
CA PHE A 214 -13.96 -4.37 -2.27
C PHE A 214 -13.15 -5.21 -3.25
N PHE A 215 -11.82 -5.09 -3.20
CA PHE A 215 -10.93 -5.72 -4.16
C PHE A 215 -10.27 -6.96 -3.54
N ASP A 216 -10.49 -8.12 -4.17
CA ASP A 216 -9.64 -9.28 -3.98
C ASP A 216 -8.41 -9.28 -4.91
N ASP A 217 -7.57 -10.32 -4.85
CA ASP A 217 -6.35 -10.39 -5.67
C ASP A 217 -6.63 -10.31 -7.19
N GLN A 218 -7.77 -10.84 -7.66
CA GLN A 218 -8.14 -10.79 -9.08
C GLN A 218 -8.64 -9.40 -9.46
N ASP A 219 -9.46 -8.78 -8.62
CA ASP A 219 -9.89 -7.40 -8.81
C ASP A 219 -8.70 -6.44 -8.82
N CYS A 220 -7.75 -6.66 -7.89
CA CYS A 220 -6.49 -5.94 -7.80
C CYS A 220 -5.70 -6.04 -9.11
N ALA A 221 -5.46 -7.25 -9.62
CA ALA A 221 -4.75 -7.41 -10.88
C ALA A 221 -5.43 -6.67 -12.05
N ARG A 222 -6.77 -6.69 -12.11
CA ARG A 222 -7.54 -5.98 -13.15
C ARG A 222 -7.39 -4.47 -13.05
N VAL A 223 -7.46 -3.89 -11.85
CA VAL A 223 -7.31 -2.45 -11.68
C VAL A 223 -5.86 -1.99 -11.89
N ILE A 224 -4.88 -2.82 -11.53
CA ILE A 224 -3.47 -2.57 -11.80
C ILE A 224 -3.21 -2.60 -13.32
N GLU A 225 -3.70 -3.61 -14.04
CA GLU A 225 -3.61 -3.70 -15.50
C GLU A 225 -4.18 -2.44 -16.18
N ALA A 226 -5.28 -1.89 -15.68
CA ALA A 226 -5.90 -0.70 -16.24
C ALA A 226 -5.14 0.61 -15.96
N SER A 227 -4.30 0.64 -14.91
CA SER A 227 -3.68 1.88 -14.42
C SER A 227 -2.16 1.92 -14.61
N GLU A 228 -1.47 0.83 -14.30
CA GLU A 228 -0.03 0.65 -14.50
C GLU A 228 0.28 -0.84 -14.79
N PRO A 229 0.16 -1.29 -16.05
CA PRO A 229 0.32 -2.68 -16.44
C PRO A 229 1.66 -3.31 -16.02
N LYS A 230 2.73 -2.50 -15.91
CA LYS A 230 4.06 -3.00 -15.52
C LYS A 230 4.09 -3.56 -14.10
N LEU A 231 3.15 -3.15 -13.23
CA LEU A 231 3.04 -3.66 -11.86
C LEU A 231 2.31 -5.01 -11.77
N VAL A 232 1.60 -5.48 -12.80
CA VAL A 232 0.89 -6.77 -12.78
C VAL A 232 1.82 -7.97 -12.57
N PRO A 233 2.93 -8.15 -13.33
CA PRO A 233 3.85 -9.27 -13.08
C PRO A 233 4.50 -9.17 -11.69
N ILE A 234 4.77 -7.96 -11.20
CA ILE A 234 5.32 -7.71 -9.86
C ILE A 234 4.31 -8.12 -8.78
N PHE A 235 3.05 -7.72 -8.92
CA PHE A 235 1.96 -8.05 -8.01
C PHE A 235 1.81 -9.57 -7.83
N TRP A 236 1.81 -10.33 -8.93
CA TRP A 236 1.71 -11.80 -8.85
C TRP A 236 2.99 -12.45 -8.32
N ALA A 237 4.16 -11.86 -8.57
CA ALA A 237 5.44 -12.35 -8.08
C ALA A 237 5.68 -12.07 -6.59
N GLU A 238 4.98 -11.08 -6.01
CA GLU A 238 5.08 -10.67 -4.62
C GLU A 238 4.52 -11.76 -3.69
N LYS A 239 5.24 -12.06 -2.61
CA LYS A 239 4.83 -13.07 -1.60
C LYS A 239 4.21 -12.42 -0.38
N THR A 240 4.55 -11.17 -0.12
CA THR A 240 4.06 -10.41 1.03
C THR A 240 2.71 -9.81 0.70
N GLY A 241 1.64 -10.32 1.32
CA GLY A 241 0.28 -9.83 1.08
C GLY A 241 0.10 -8.33 1.31
N ALA A 242 0.81 -7.75 2.29
CA ALA A 242 0.79 -6.31 2.52
C ALA A 242 1.33 -5.51 1.31
N TYR A 243 2.39 -5.98 0.67
CA TYR A 243 2.95 -5.33 -0.51
C TYR A 243 2.03 -5.45 -1.73
N ARG A 244 1.31 -6.56 -1.88
CA ARG A 244 0.23 -6.68 -2.87
C ARG A 244 -0.88 -5.66 -2.60
N ALA A 245 -1.30 -5.52 -1.35
CA ALA A 245 -2.30 -4.54 -0.95
C ALA A 245 -1.83 -3.10 -1.21
N ASP A 246 -0.57 -2.78 -0.94
CA ASP A 246 0.05 -1.47 -1.25
C ASP A 246 -0.08 -1.12 -2.74
N ILE A 247 0.26 -2.06 -3.65
CA ILE A 247 0.12 -1.85 -5.10
C ILE A 247 -1.36 -1.64 -5.46
N CYS A 248 -2.22 -2.52 -4.96
CA CYS A 248 -3.64 -2.53 -5.30
C CYS A 248 -4.37 -1.26 -4.85
N ARG A 249 -4.14 -0.79 -3.62
CA ARG A 249 -4.83 0.39 -3.08
C ARG A 249 -4.49 1.67 -3.85
N ILE A 250 -3.24 1.82 -4.29
CA ILE A 250 -2.81 2.99 -5.07
C ILE A 250 -3.43 2.93 -6.47
N ALA A 251 -3.43 1.76 -7.12
CA ALA A 251 -4.11 1.55 -8.40
C ALA A 251 -5.62 1.82 -8.31
N ALA A 252 -6.27 1.36 -7.23
CA ALA A 252 -7.68 1.58 -6.98
C ALA A 252 -7.99 3.07 -6.75
N LEU A 253 -7.24 3.77 -5.89
CA LEU A 253 -7.40 5.20 -5.67
C LEU A 253 -7.14 6.01 -6.94
N TYR A 254 -6.12 5.68 -7.73
CA TYR A 254 -5.89 6.33 -9.02
C TYR A 254 -7.08 6.14 -9.98
N THR A 255 -7.59 4.92 -10.05
CA THR A 255 -8.64 4.55 -11.03
C THR A 255 -10.02 5.06 -10.62
N TYR A 256 -10.31 5.13 -9.33
CA TYR A 256 -11.68 5.35 -8.84
C TYR A 256 -11.82 6.56 -7.92
N GLY A 257 -10.73 7.06 -7.33
CA GLY A 257 -10.78 8.01 -6.22
C GLY A 257 -11.55 7.46 -5.01
N GLY A 258 -11.73 8.30 -4.00
CA GLY A 258 -12.51 7.99 -2.80
C GLY A 258 -11.63 7.73 -1.59
N TYR A 259 -12.14 6.94 -0.65
CA TYR A 259 -11.56 6.71 0.68
C TYR A 259 -11.11 5.25 0.80
N TYR A 260 -9.82 5.03 0.82
CA TYR A 260 -9.21 3.74 1.11
C TYR A 260 -9.00 3.55 2.61
N LEU A 261 -9.41 2.39 3.11
CA LEU A 261 -9.21 1.97 4.50
C LEU A 261 -8.77 0.50 4.53
N ASP A 262 -7.71 0.18 5.28
CA ASP A 262 -7.42 -1.23 5.59
C ASP A 262 -8.59 -1.82 6.37
N VAL A 263 -8.88 -3.11 6.14
CA VAL A 263 -10.03 -3.80 6.74
C VAL A 263 -9.94 -3.95 8.26
N ASP A 264 -8.75 -3.75 8.83
CA ASP A 264 -8.47 -3.77 10.24
C ASP A 264 -8.35 -2.37 10.87
N ILE A 265 -8.64 -1.29 10.15
CA ILE A 265 -8.70 0.07 10.73
C ILE A 265 -10.05 0.28 11.40
N GLU A 266 -10.07 0.55 12.70
CA GLU A 266 -11.30 0.74 13.45
C GLU A 266 -11.71 2.22 13.48
N PRO A 267 -12.88 2.58 12.92
CA PRO A 267 -13.32 3.97 12.86
C PRO A 267 -13.80 4.45 14.24
N ILE A 268 -13.34 5.63 14.61
CA ILE A 268 -13.88 6.44 15.71
C ILE A 268 -14.92 7.41 15.13
N GLN A 269 -14.56 8.09 14.03
CA GLN A 269 -15.46 8.92 13.22
C GLN A 269 -14.95 9.02 11.78
N ALA A 270 -15.84 9.38 10.86
CA ALA A 270 -15.50 9.51 9.44
C ALA A 270 -14.71 10.81 9.15
N LEU A 271 -13.95 10.81 8.06
CA LEU A 271 -13.23 11.99 7.57
C LEU A 271 -14.16 12.87 6.74
N ASP A 272 -14.30 14.14 7.14
CA ASP A 272 -15.04 15.17 6.41
C ASP A 272 -14.12 16.30 5.94
N PRO A 273 -13.36 16.09 4.85
CA PRO A 273 -12.40 17.08 4.37
C PRO A 273 -13.07 18.34 3.82
N PRO A 274 -12.45 19.52 3.97
CA PRO A 274 -12.82 20.70 3.21
C PRO A 274 -12.78 20.44 1.68
N PRO A 275 -13.62 21.11 0.87
CA PRO A 275 -13.75 20.82 -0.57
C PRO A 275 -12.46 20.98 -1.40
N GLN A 276 -11.51 21.79 -0.94
CA GLN A 276 -10.24 22.00 -1.62
C GLN A 276 -9.23 20.87 -1.40
N VAL A 277 -9.47 19.98 -0.43
CA VAL A 277 -8.57 18.86 -0.15
C VAL A 277 -8.73 17.80 -1.23
N ASP A 278 -7.63 17.47 -1.90
CA ASP A 278 -7.61 16.48 -2.98
C ASP A 278 -6.92 15.16 -2.60
N PHE A 279 -6.21 15.15 -1.46
CA PHE A 279 -5.48 14.01 -0.95
C PHE A 279 -5.47 14.01 0.58
N ILE A 280 -5.63 12.83 1.18
CA ILE A 280 -5.57 12.61 2.63
C ILE A 280 -4.70 11.39 2.89
N THR A 281 -3.82 11.49 3.88
CA THR A 281 -3.09 10.35 4.47
C THR A 281 -2.61 10.76 5.86
N ALA A 282 -2.12 9.82 6.66
CA ALA A 282 -1.46 10.15 7.93
C ALA A 282 0.07 10.09 7.81
N GLN A 283 0.78 10.97 8.52
CA GLN A 283 2.22 10.87 8.71
C GLN A 283 2.54 9.96 9.89
N ALA A 284 3.40 8.97 9.66
CA ALA A 284 3.92 8.09 10.69
C ALA A 284 5.19 8.66 11.34
N GLY A 285 5.58 8.11 12.49
CA GLY A 285 6.74 8.59 13.28
C GLY A 285 8.07 8.56 12.53
N ASN A 286 8.25 7.65 11.57
CA ASN A 286 9.48 7.48 10.77
C ASN A 286 9.52 8.36 9.49
N ARG A 287 8.72 9.43 9.44
CA ARG A 287 8.52 10.32 8.28
C ARG A 287 7.83 9.69 7.06
N ALA A 288 7.58 8.38 7.06
CA ALA A 288 6.78 7.73 6.04
C ALA A 288 5.29 8.09 6.19
N PHE A 289 4.49 7.72 5.20
CA PHE A 289 3.05 7.88 5.27
C PHE A 289 2.36 6.57 5.66
N PHE A 290 1.45 6.66 6.63
CA PHE A 290 0.60 5.56 7.03
C PHE A 290 -0.52 5.38 6.00
N GLN A 291 -0.44 4.31 5.22
CA GLN A 291 -1.33 4.06 4.08
C GLN A 291 -2.59 3.26 4.40
N ALA A 292 -2.79 2.87 5.66
CA ALA A 292 -4.01 2.16 6.04
C ALA A 292 -5.24 3.09 6.01
N VAL A 293 -5.03 4.41 5.95
CA VAL A 293 -6.07 5.43 5.77
C VAL A 293 -5.60 6.39 4.70
N MET A 294 -6.26 6.40 3.55
CA MET A 294 -5.98 7.34 2.47
C MET A 294 -7.26 7.80 1.81
N ALA A 295 -7.25 9.00 1.24
CA ALA A 295 -8.30 9.41 0.32
C ALA A 295 -7.71 10.25 -0.80
N SER A 296 -8.29 10.17 -1.99
CA SER A 296 -7.84 11.00 -3.10
C SER A 296 -8.93 11.25 -4.13
N THR A 297 -8.79 12.32 -4.89
CA THR A 297 -9.61 12.55 -6.08
C THR A 297 -9.33 11.51 -7.16
N LEU A 298 -10.26 11.36 -8.09
CA LEU A 298 -10.10 10.46 -9.23
C LEU A 298 -8.87 10.88 -10.07
N ARG A 299 -8.04 9.91 -10.46
CA ARG A 299 -6.81 10.12 -11.27
C ARG A 299 -5.83 11.12 -10.65
N HIS A 300 -5.76 11.15 -9.31
CA HIS A 300 -4.87 12.06 -8.61
C HIS A 300 -3.39 11.86 -9.05
N PRO A 301 -2.66 12.92 -9.46
CA PRO A 301 -1.28 12.80 -9.96
C PRO A 301 -0.33 12.11 -8.99
N LEU A 302 -0.49 12.35 -7.69
CA LEU A 302 0.30 11.69 -6.66
C LEU A 302 0.15 10.15 -6.68
N MET A 303 -1.05 9.61 -6.95
CA MET A 303 -1.23 8.15 -7.02
C MET A 303 -0.48 7.57 -8.22
N LYS A 304 -0.50 8.27 -9.37
CA LYS A 304 0.30 7.90 -10.54
C LYS A 304 1.80 7.89 -10.22
N HIS A 305 2.31 8.99 -9.66
CA HIS A 305 3.72 9.10 -9.27
C HIS A 305 4.12 8.09 -8.19
N THR A 306 3.18 7.66 -7.35
CA THR A 306 3.41 6.60 -6.36
C THR A 306 3.63 5.25 -7.05
N MET A 307 2.80 4.89 -8.05
CA MET A 307 3.03 3.68 -8.85
C MET A 307 4.36 3.73 -9.63
N GLU A 308 4.68 4.89 -10.21
CA GLU A 308 5.98 5.11 -10.86
C GLU A 308 7.14 4.92 -9.87
N THR A 309 7.01 5.45 -8.65
CA THR A 309 8.01 5.30 -7.56
C THR A 309 8.11 3.84 -7.10
N MET A 310 7.01 3.09 -7.02
CA MET A 310 7.05 1.64 -6.76
C MET A 310 7.88 0.92 -7.83
N LEU A 311 7.76 1.32 -9.10
CA LEU A 311 8.61 0.78 -10.16
C LEU A 311 10.06 1.24 -9.97
N VAL A 312 10.36 2.52 -9.97
CA VAL A 312 11.74 3.01 -10.16
C VAL A 312 12.55 3.20 -8.88
N ASP A 313 11.92 3.22 -7.71
CA ASP A 313 12.62 3.38 -6.42
C ASP A 313 12.50 2.13 -5.53
N TRP A 314 11.71 1.13 -5.95
CA TRP A 314 11.55 -0.12 -5.20
C TRP A 314 11.82 -1.38 -6.02
N TYR A 315 11.12 -1.58 -7.14
CA TYR A 315 11.14 -2.83 -7.90
C TYR A 315 11.99 -2.83 -9.17
N MET A 316 12.52 -1.72 -9.64
CA MET A 316 13.28 -1.62 -10.90
C MET A 316 14.25 -0.44 -10.80
N ILE A 317 15.02 -0.39 -9.71
CA ILE A 317 15.94 0.74 -9.43
C ILE A 317 16.96 0.86 -10.56
N PRO A 318 16.93 1.93 -11.38
CA PRO A 318 17.68 1.96 -12.64
C PRO A 318 19.20 1.82 -12.47
N THR A 319 19.76 2.38 -11.40
CA THR A 319 21.20 2.27 -11.10
C THR A 319 21.58 0.82 -10.78
N ILE A 320 20.85 0.19 -9.86
CA ILE A 320 21.08 -1.22 -9.47
C ILE A 320 20.85 -2.15 -10.68
N MET A 321 19.80 -1.89 -11.47
CA MET A 321 19.53 -2.64 -12.70
C MET A 321 20.72 -2.60 -13.66
N LYS A 322 21.21 -1.40 -13.96
CA LYS A 322 22.34 -1.17 -14.85
C LYS A 322 23.61 -1.85 -14.34
N ASP A 323 23.93 -1.68 -13.06
CA ASP A 323 25.18 -2.18 -12.45
C ASP A 323 25.23 -3.72 -12.39
N HIS A 324 24.07 -4.37 -12.40
CA HIS A 324 23.95 -5.83 -12.39
C HIS A 324 23.55 -6.43 -13.76
N GLY A 325 23.62 -5.64 -14.84
CA GLY A 325 23.31 -6.12 -16.20
C GLY A 325 21.87 -6.60 -16.38
N LYS A 326 20.93 -6.02 -15.64
CA LYS A 326 19.50 -6.33 -15.69
C LYS A 326 18.76 -5.27 -16.49
N THR A 327 17.87 -5.71 -17.36
CA THR A 327 17.06 -4.82 -18.21
C THR A 327 15.55 -4.99 -17.99
N GLU A 328 15.14 -6.00 -17.24
CA GLU A 328 13.74 -6.37 -17.03
C GLU A 328 13.49 -6.94 -15.63
N PHE A 329 12.20 -7.11 -15.31
CA PHE A 329 11.77 -7.68 -14.04
C PHE A 329 11.98 -9.21 -14.00
N GLU A 330 12.91 -9.68 -13.16
CA GLU A 330 13.18 -11.09 -12.90
C GLU A 330 12.80 -11.51 -11.47
N PRO A 331 11.63 -12.12 -11.24
CA PRO A 331 11.08 -12.36 -9.89
C PRO A 331 12.03 -13.00 -8.88
N GLN A 332 12.93 -13.88 -9.31
CA GLN A 332 13.87 -14.55 -8.40
C GLN A 332 14.98 -13.62 -7.92
N TRP A 333 15.49 -12.74 -8.79
CA TRP A 333 16.55 -11.81 -8.44
C TRP A 333 16.04 -10.70 -7.53
N PHE A 334 14.83 -10.18 -7.76
CA PHE A 334 14.19 -9.20 -6.88
C PHE A 334 13.89 -9.71 -5.46
N ARG A 335 13.84 -11.03 -5.29
CA ARG A 335 13.71 -11.70 -3.99
C ARG A 335 15.05 -12.09 -3.36
N SER A 336 16.16 -11.85 -4.06
CA SER A 336 17.48 -12.15 -3.51
C SER A 336 17.80 -11.20 -2.35
N GLN A 337 18.61 -11.70 -1.41
CA GLN A 337 19.13 -10.87 -0.33
C GLN A 337 19.97 -9.72 -0.89
N THR A 338 20.80 -9.99 -1.91
CA THR A 338 21.61 -8.98 -2.61
C THR A 338 20.77 -7.81 -3.10
N TYR A 339 19.68 -8.06 -3.83
CA TYR A 339 18.81 -6.96 -4.28
C TYR A 339 18.13 -6.24 -3.11
N THR A 340 17.73 -6.99 -2.08
CA THR A 340 17.14 -6.40 -0.87
C THR A 340 18.11 -5.42 -0.21
N ASP A 341 19.37 -5.79 -0.02
CA ASP A 341 20.38 -4.95 0.62
C ASP A 341 20.65 -3.68 -0.21
N LEU A 342 20.83 -3.83 -1.53
CA LEU A 342 21.05 -2.69 -2.44
C LEU A 342 19.84 -1.75 -2.48
N ARG A 343 18.62 -2.29 -2.46
CA ARG A 343 17.39 -1.50 -2.36
C ARG A 343 17.32 -0.74 -1.04
N LEU A 344 17.66 -1.38 0.08
CA LEU A 344 17.64 -0.72 1.39
C LEU A 344 18.66 0.43 1.45
N GLU A 345 19.86 0.23 0.91
CA GLU A 345 20.87 1.29 0.74
C GLU A 345 20.33 2.44 -0.13
N HIS A 346 19.72 2.11 -1.28
CA HIS A 346 19.10 3.11 -2.15
C HIS A 346 17.99 3.88 -1.42
N VAL A 347 17.15 3.24 -0.62
CA VAL A 347 16.08 3.92 0.12
C VAL A 347 16.63 4.76 1.28
N ALA A 348 17.75 4.36 1.89
CA ALA A 348 18.40 5.10 2.98
C ALA A 348 18.72 6.55 2.60
N GLN A 349 19.05 6.81 1.33
CA GLN A 349 19.42 8.14 0.84
C GLN A 349 18.30 9.19 1.00
N TYR A 350 17.04 8.74 1.13
CA TYR A 350 15.88 9.61 1.36
C TYR A 350 15.70 10.00 2.84
N GLY A 351 16.55 9.50 3.74
CA GLY A 351 16.54 9.85 5.17
C GLY A 351 15.41 9.20 5.96
N PHE A 352 14.97 8.01 5.55
CA PHE A 352 14.06 7.15 6.33
C PHE A 352 14.82 6.47 7.48
N ASP A 353 14.14 6.31 8.61
CA ASP A 353 14.67 5.48 9.70
C ASP A 353 14.42 4.00 9.38
N LEU A 354 15.49 3.32 8.95
CA LEU A 354 15.44 1.90 8.60
C LEU A 354 15.38 0.99 9.85
N ASN A 355 15.69 1.51 11.04
CA ASN A 355 15.69 0.75 12.30
C ASN A 355 14.31 0.74 12.98
N HIS A 356 13.31 1.39 12.38
CA HIS A 356 11.97 1.45 12.94
C HIS A 356 11.36 0.04 13.08
N THR A 357 10.57 -0.20 14.14
CA THR A 357 10.05 -1.53 14.50
C THR A 357 9.16 -2.18 13.44
N ILE A 358 8.54 -1.37 12.56
CA ILE A 358 7.69 -1.83 11.45
C ILE A 358 8.52 -2.27 10.24
N GLY A 359 9.83 -2.01 10.26
CA GLY A 359 10.66 -2.06 9.08
C GLY A 359 10.22 -1.03 8.03
N ILE A 360 10.87 -1.09 6.88
CA ILE A 360 10.53 -0.26 5.74
C ILE A 360 9.45 -0.98 4.94
N LEU A 361 8.26 -0.40 4.89
CA LEU A 361 7.18 -0.88 4.05
C LEU A 361 7.18 -0.14 2.71
N MET A 362 7.02 -0.92 1.64
CA MET A 362 7.05 -0.44 0.26
C MET A 362 6.07 0.70 0.02
N GLY A 363 4.79 0.52 0.38
CA GLY A 363 3.77 1.53 0.20
C GLY A 363 4.11 2.85 0.89
N PRO A 364 4.22 2.89 2.24
CA PRO A 364 4.56 4.09 3.00
C PRO A 364 5.75 4.90 2.47
N VAL A 365 6.82 4.22 2.05
CA VAL A 365 8.02 4.88 1.51
C VAL A 365 7.79 5.43 0.10
N THR A 366 7.24 4.61 -0.80
CA THR A 366 7.06 5.02 -2.20
C THR A 366 6.08 6.18 -2.33
N LEU A 367 5.01 6.20 -1.53
CA LEU A 367 4.09 7.33 -1.48
C LEU A 367 4.75 8.59 -0.91
N ARG A 368 5.59 8.44 0.13
CA ARG A 368 6.32 9.57 0.71
C ARG A 368 7.31 10.18 -0.28
N ILE A 369 8.10 9.35 -0.97
CA ILE A 369 9.04 9.80 -2.01
C ILE A 369 8.27 10.51 -3.15
N ALA A 370 7.16 9.92 -3.61
CA ALA A 370 6.32 10.54 -4.63
C ALA A 370 5.76 11.89 -4.19
N TYR A 371 5.34 12.01 -2.93
CA TYR A 371 4.84 13.26 -2.35
C TYR A 371 5.92 14.32 -2.27
N ASP A 372 7.10 14.00 -1.73
CA ASP A 372 8.19 14.96 -1.59
C ASP A 372 8.66 15.49 -2.95
N ARG A 373 8.62 14.65 -4.01
CA ARG A 373 8.93 15.08 -5.40
C ARG A 373 7.85 15.95 -6.04
N ASN A 374 6.60 15.87 -5.56
CA ASN A 374 5.42 16.43 -6.23
C ASN A 374 4.52 17.24 -5.30
N VAL A 375 5.07 17.83 -4.23
CA VAL A 375 4.30 18.52 -3.19
C VAL A 375 3.41 19.64 -3.74
N ASN A 376 3.81 20.25 -4.86
CA ASN A 376 3.05 21.34 -5.50
C ASN A 376 1.83 20.87 -6.30
N LEU A 377 1.61 19.56 -6.44
CA LEU A 377 0.52 18.97 -7.23
C LEU A 377 -0.72 18.62 -6.39
N THR A 378 -0.73 18.92 -5.10
CA THR A 378 -1.77 18.48 -4.18
C THR A 378 -2.09 19.56 -3.15
N THR A 379 -3.33 19.56 -2.68
CA THR A 379 -3.78 20.26 -1.47
C THR A 379 -4.08 19.22 -0.40
N PRO A 380 -3.05 18.74 0.32
CA PRO A 380 -3.19 17.57 1.18
C PRO A 380 -3.78 17.94 2.54
N TRP A 381 -4.56 17.03 3.10
CA TRP A 381 -4.83 17.00 4.54
C TRP A 381 -3.99 15.90 5.19
N LEU A 382 -2.88 16.31 5.80
CA LEU A 382 -1.95 15.39 6.46
C LEU A 382 -2.37 15.19 7.92
N LEU A 383 -2.92 14.02 8.21
CA LEU A 383 -3.19 13.53 9.56
C LEU A 383 -1.88 13.06 10.21
N GLN A 384 -1.95 12.67 11.48
CA GLN A 384 -0.83 12.08 12.20
C GLN A 384 -1.21 10.73 12.78
N GLU A 385 -0.33 9.74 12.62
CA GLU A 385 -0.37 8.51 13.39
C GLU A 385 0.37 8.72 14.71
N PHE A 386 -0.30 8.43 15.82
CA PHE A 386 0.19 8.69 17.17
C PHE A 386 -0.08 7.48 18.07
N GLU A 387 0.91 7.10 18.86
CA GLU A 387 0.74 6.08 19.89
C GLU A 387 0.10 6.69 21.14
N ASN A 388 -1.14 6.29 21.45
CA ASN A 388 -1.95 6.80 22.56
C ASN A 388 -1.48 6.30 23.94
N LYS A 389 -0.25 6.67 24.33
CA LYS A 389 0.32 6.37 25.65
C LYS A 389 -0.09 7.35 26.74
N ASP A 390 -0.37 8.61 26.38
CA ASP A 390 -0.69 9.66 27.35
C ASP A 390 -2.19 9.70 27.62
N GLU A 391 -2.55 9.56 28.90
CA GLU A 391 -3.95 9.53 29.27
C GLU A 391 -4.72 10.83 29.04
N LYS A 392 -3.97 11.93 29.00
CA LYS A 392 -4.49 13.29 29.04
C LYS A 392 -4.94 13.77 27.67
N LEU A 393 -4.38 13.24 26.59
CA LEU A 393 -4.66 13.75 25.25
C LEU A 393 -6.05 13.31 24.75
N TYR A 394 -6.47 12.09 25.10
CA TYR A 394 -7.75 11.50 24.69
C TYR A 394 -8.42 10.74 25.83
N PRO A 395 -8.91 11.43 26.89
CA PRO A 395 -9.40 10.77 28.10
C PRO A 395 -10.69 9.96 27.89
N ALA A 396 -11.49 10.30 26.87
CA ALA A 396 -12.72 9.59 26.54
C ALA A 396 -12.51 8.32 25.70
N LEU A 397 -11.31 8.13 25.13
CA LEU A 397 -11.01 6.98 24.28
C LEU A 397 -10.50 5.81 25.13
N ILE A 398 -11.09 4.64 24.89
CA ILE A 398 -10.63 3.40 25.52
C ILE A 398 -9.23 3.09 24.99
N ARG A 399 -8.30 2.83 25.90
CA ARG A 399 -6.95 2.38 25.57
C ARG A 399 -6.88 0.89 25.67
N GLU A 400 -6.27 0.30 24.65
CA GLU A 400 -5.98 -1.12 24.61
C GLU A 400 -4.53 -1.29 25.03
N THR A 401 -4.25 -1.41 26.31
CA THR A 401 -2.88 -1.61 26.85
C THR A 401 -2.21 -2.93 26.43
N SER A 402 -2.76 -3.61 25.43
CA SER A 402 -2.24 -4.83 24.86
C SER A 402 -1.09 -4.58 23.86
N TYR A 403 -0.80 -5.60 23.06
CA TYR A 403 0.37 -5.74 22.19
C TYR A 403 0.62 -4.52 21.28
N TRP A 404 1.85 -4.45 20.75
CA TRP A 404 2.29 -3.38 19.86
C TRP A 404 1.35 -3.22 18.65
N GLY A 405 0.72 -2.05 18.51
CA GLY A 405 -0.17 -1.70 17.39
C GLY A 405 -1.57 -1.22 17.78
N CYS A 406 -2.19 -1.74 18.85
CA CYS A 406 -3.58 -1.39 19.20
C CYS A 406 -3.79 0.08 19.58
N ASN A 407 -2.82 0.68 20.27
CA ASN A 407 -2.94 2.05 20.78
C ASN A 407 -2.55 3.11 19.77
N PHE A 408 -2.14 2.73 18.56
CA PHE A 408 -1.90 3.71 17.52
C PHE A 408 -3.24 4.26 17.03
N MET A 409 -3.30 5.57 16.86
CA MET A 409 -4.48 6.27 16.39
C MET A 409 -4.09 7.23 15.28
N VAL A 410 -5.02 7.43 14.35
CA VAL A 410 -4.92 8.47 13.33
C VAL A 410 -5.78 9.65 13.77
N HIS A 411 -5.17 10.83 13.87
CA HIS A 411 -5.85 12.04 14.30
C HIS A 411 -5.41 13.26 13.50
N ASP A 412 -6.23 14.31 13.53
CA ASP A 412 -5.79 15.63 13.09
C ASP A 412 -4.88 16.26 14.16
N ASN A 413 -3.67 16.64 13.76
CA ASN A 413 -2.68 17.18 14.68
C ASN A 413 -3.02 18.59 15.19
N ALA A 414 -3.70 19.40 14.39
CA ALA A 414 -4.10 20.76 14.75
C ALA A 414 -5.28 20.76 15.72
N THR A 415 -6.33 19.98 15.44
CA THR A 415 -7.55 19.96 16.26
C THR A 415 -7.52 18.92 17.37
N LYS A 416 -6.57 17.99 17.33
CA LYS A 416 -6.55 16.78 18.18
C LYS A 416 -7.86 16.00 18.06
N THR A 417 -8.40 15.91 16.85
CA THR A 417 -9.60 15.12 16.56
C THR A 417 -9.19 13.71 16.16
N PRO A 418 -9.52 12.67 16.94
CA PRO A 418 -9.18 11.29 16.59
C PRO A 418 -10.19 10.72 15.59
N TYR A 419 -9.72 10.08 14.53
CA TYR A 419 -10.58 9.50 13.49
C TYR A 419 -10.59 7.99 13.49
N PHE A 420 -9.44 7.35 13.76
CA PHE A 420 -9.31 5.90 13.68
C PHE A 420 -8.37 5.36 14.75
N TYR A 421 -8.61 4.13 15.20
CA TYR A 421 -7.55 3.28 15.73
C TYR A 421 -6.86 2.56 14.57
N SER A 422 -5.54 2.43 14.66
CA SER A 422 -4.69 1.79 13.64
C SER A 422 -5.05 0.31 13.45
N ARG A 423 -5.58 -0.36 14.49
CA ARG A 423 -5.96 -1.78 14.43
C ARG A 423 -7.24 -2.04 15.23
N CYS A 424 -8.14 -2.83 14.68
CA CYS A 424 -9.31 -3.35 15.37
C CYS A 424 -8.93 -4.56 16.22
N LYS A 425 -9.69 -4.78 17.29
CA LYS A 425 -9.51 -5.94 18.18
C LYS A 425 -9.68 -7.27 17.45
N GLY A 426 -8.83 -8.23 17.81
CA GLY A 426 -8.82 -9.58 17.26
C GLY A 426 -7.86 -9.80 16.10
N THR A 427 -7.19 -8.75 15.64
CA THR A 427 -6.14 -8.86 14.62
C THR A 427 -4.83 -9.39 15.22
N PRO A 428 -3.91 -9.95 14.42
CA PRO A 428 -2.64 -10.49 14.95
C PRO A 428 -1.82 -9.46 15.76
N MET A 429 -1.90 -8.19 15.37
CA MET A 429 -1.20 -7.08 16.04
C MET A 429 -2.04 -6.45 17.16
N CYS A 430 -3.32 -6.80 17.25
CA CYS A 430 -4.23 -6.35 18.30
C CYS A 430 -5.09 -7.49 18.83
N VAL A 431 -4.44 -8.46 19.46
CA VAL A 431 -5.10 -9.67 19.96
C VAL A 431 -6.11 -9.34 21.05
N PHE A 432 -7.25 -10.06 21.06
CA PHE A 432 -8.11 -10.04 22.24
C PHE A 432 -7.29 -10.46 23.45
N TYR A 433 -7.20 -9.60 24.46
CA TYR A 433 -6.64 -10.01 25.73
C TYR A 433 -7.47 -11.20 26.19
N LYS A 434 -6.85 -12.37 26.40
CA LYS A 434 -7.51 -13.42 27.18
C LYS A 434 -7.74 -12.77 28.53
N GLU A 435 -8.98 -12.38 28.84
CA GLU A 435 -9.36 -12.03 30.19
C GLU A 435 -8.70 -13.07 31.08
N LYS A 436 -7.80 -12.63 31.98
CA LYS A 436 -7.25 -13.53 32.98
C LYS A 436 -8.50 -14.13 33.62
N LYS A 437 -8.75 -15.42 33.41
CA LYS A 437 -9.81 -16.13 34.14
C LYS A 437 -9.51 -15.83 35.59
N THR A 438 -10.27 -14.92 36.19
CA THR A 438 -10.21 -14.65 37.61
C THR A 438 -10.68 -15.94 38.23
N GLY A 439 -9.73 -16.74 38.71
CA GLY A 439 -10.03 -17.98 39.41
C GLY A 439 -10.85 -17.61 40.64
N THR A 440 -12.16 -17.81 40.54
CA THR A 440 -13.08 -17.92 41.68
C THR A 440 -13.00 -19.33 42.23
#